data_AF-X1CDR9-F1
#
_entry.id   AF-X1CDR9-F1
#
_cell.length_a   1.000
_cell.length_b   1.000
_cell.length_c   1.000
_cell.angle_alpha   90.00
_cell.angle_beta   90.00
_cell.angle_gamma   90.00
#
_symmetry.space_group_name_H-M   'P 1'
#
loop_
_entity.id
_entity.type
_entity.pdbx_description
1 polymer ?
#
loop_
_entity_poly.entity_id
_entity_poly.type
_entity_poly.pdbx_seq_one_letter_code
_entity_poly.pdbx_strand_id
1 'polypeptide(L)'
;MNSAYLKIQNVDTLKQFLNHLQGIKNKTDLIVFFDWDDTLVNPDNDKIIEPEITKKLFKYMLDNRIFFAIITGRFHDTACHDNKRNLYAMQRNIEITMMPILKKLGVETGLYSTNLHKKKPYKVYNEKGRCVGVLFMGIFFTGEKGATIKNYLRQKNIQKSRVIFIDDYEPYLIETTASFPGVEAFRRIVPYASTI
;
A
#
# COMPACT_ATOMS: atom_id res chain seq x y z
N MET A 1 -2.27 18.02 -27.40
CA MET A 1 -2.55 17.76 -25.98
C MET A 1 -1.34 17.03 -25.40
N ASN A 2 -0.49 17.72 -24.62
CA ASN A 2 0.67 17.12 -23.97
C ASN A 2 0.17 16.30 -22.77
N SER A 3 -0.07 15.01 -22.98
CA SER A 3 -0.27 14.08 -21.87
C SER A 3 1.07 13.92 -21.17
N ALA A 4 1.28 14.71 -20.11
CA ALA A 4 2.35 14.46 -19.16
C ALA A 4 2.02 13.15 -18.42
N TYR A 5 2.29 12.02 -19.07
CA TYR A 5 2.45 10.76 -18.38
C TYR A 5 3.61 10.98 -17.40
N LEU A 6 3.27 11.20 -16.14
CA LEU A 6 4.25 11.22 -15.06
C LEU A 6 5.06 9.91 -15.17
N LYS A 7 6.36 10.08 -15.38
CA LYS A 7 7.29 9.00 -15.67
C LYS A 7 7.28 7.99 -14.52
N ILE A 8 6.86 6.76 -14.79
CA ILE A 8 7.08 5.64 -13.88
C ILE A 8 8.59 5.46 -13.72
N GLN A 9 9.08 5.50 -12.48
CA GLN A 9 10.50 5.38 -12.17
C GLN A 9 10.81 3.95 -11.71
N ASN A 10 11.69 3.27 -12.42
CA ASN A 10 12.14 1.94 -12.01
C ASN A 10 13.08 2.06 -10.80
N VAL A 11 12.89 1.16 -9.82
CA VAL A 11 13.77 0.94 -8.68
C VAL A 11 14.10 -0.55 -8.58
N ASP A 12 15.39 -0.87 -8.74
CA ASP A 12 15.92 -2.23 -8.68
C ASP A 12 16.10 -2.72 -7.24
N THR A 13 16.10 -1.79 -6.29
CA THR A 13 16.22 -2.07 -4.85
C THR A 13 15.39 -1.10 -4.03
N LEU A 14 14.92 -1.55 -2.87
CA LEU A 14 14.29 -0.65 -1.89
C LEU A 14 15.28 0.36 -1.31
N LYS A 15 16.60 0.13 -1.46
CA LYS A 15 17.63 1.10 -1.10
C LYS A 15 17.60 2.33 -2.01
N GLN A 16 17.42 2.16 -3.32
CA GLN A 16 17.25 3.30 -4.24
C GLN A 16 16.01 4.12 -3.88
N PHE A 17 14.91 3.43 -3.55
CA PHE A 17 13.68 4.09 -3.09
C PHE A 17 13.88 4.85 -1.76
N LEU A 18 14.57 4.25 -0.79
CA LEU A 18 14.93 4.92 0.47
C LEU A 18 15.78 6.18 0.22
N ASN A 19 16.78 6.11 -0.65
CA ASN A 19 17.61 7.27 -1.00
C ASN A 19 16.76 8.39 -1.62
N HIS A 20 15.77 8.03 -2.46
CA HIS A 20 14.83 9.00 -3.01
C HIS A 20 14.03 9.70 -1.90
N LEU A 21 13.44 8.94 -0.98
CA LEU A 21 12.70 9.51 0.17
C LEU A 21 13.59 10.42 1.04
N GLN A 22 14.84 10.04 1.26
CA GLN A 22 15.80 10.83 2.02
C GLN A 22 16.08 12.19 1.37
N GLY A 23 16.13 12.24 0.03
CA GLY A 23 16.33 13.47 -0.74
C GLY A 23 15.16 14.46 -0.73
N ILE A 24 13.97 14.07 -0.26
CA ILE A 24 12.80 14.94 -0.20
C ILE A 24 12.95 15.97 0.93
N LYS A 25 13.00 17.27 0.61
CA LYS A 25 13.18 18.34 1.62
C LYS A 25 11.98 18.52 2.56
N ASN A 26 10.76 18.61 2.01
CA ASN A 26 9.53 18.78 2.80
C ASN A 26 8.72 17.47 2.79
N LYS A 27 8.55 16.88 3.98
CA LYS A 27 7.94 15.54 4.17
C LYS A 27 6.61 15.58 4.93
N THR A 28 6.18 16.74 5.42
CA THR A 28 5.06 16.88 6.36
C THR A 28 3.73 16.39 5.77
N ASP A 29 3.56 16.54 4.45
CA ASP A 29 2.36 16.13 3.72
C ASP A 29 2.63 14.92 2.80
N LEU A 30 3.74 14.19 3.01
CA LEU A 30 4.09 13.03 2.18
C LEU A 30 3.33 11.78 2.66
N ILE A 31 2.65 11.13 1.72
CA ILE A 31 2.00 9.83 1.92
C ILE A 31 2.58 8.81 0.94
N VAL A 32 3.04 7.68 1.46
CA VAL A 32 3.60 6.59 0.65
C VAL A 32 2.68 5.36 0.69
N PHE A 33 2.25 4.90 -0.47
CA PHE A 33 1.51 3.64 -0.62
C PHE A 33 2.48 2.57 -1.10
N PHE A 34 2.50 1.43 -0.40
CA PHE A 34 3.29 0.26 -0.77
C PHE A 34 2.36 -0.86 -1.17
N ASP A 35 2.55 -1.38 -2.38
CA ASP A 35 2.06 -2.72 -2.64
C ASP A 35 2.73 -3.74 -1.71
N TRP A 36 2.02 -4.84 -1.46
CA TRP A 36 2.45 -5.87 -0.55
C TRP A 36 3.28 -6.94 -1.26
N ASP A 37 2.62 -7.66 -2.17
CA ASP A 37 3.18 -8.81 -2.88
C ASP A 37 4.24 -8.32 -3.85
N ASP A 38 5.39 -9.00 -3.91
CA ASP A 38 6.53 -8.72 -4.79
C ASP A 38 7.20 -7.34 -4.65
N THR A 39 6.59 -6.42 -3.89
CA THR A 39 7.14 -5.13 -3.53
C THR A 39 7.79 -5.14 -2.15
N LEU A 40 7.10 -5.68 -1.13
CA LEU A 40 7.60 -5.77 0.24
C LEU A 40 7.90 -7.20 0.67
N VAL A 41 7.14 -8.17 0.15
CA VAL A 41 7.27 -9.58 0.53
C VAL A 41 7.22 -10.47 -0.72
N ASN A 42 7.92 -11.60 -0.68
CA ASN A 42 7.73 -12.63 -1.69
C ASN A 42 6.41 -13.39 -1.38
N PRO A 43 5.48 -13.49 -2.34
CA PRO A 43 4.16 -14.08 -2.11
C PRO A 43 4.21 -15.60 -1.90
N ASP A 44 5.26 -16.30 -2.37
CA ASP A 44 5.37 -17.76 -2.25
C ASP A 44 5.71 -18.23 -0.84
N ASN A 45 6.43 -17.40 -0.08
CA ASN A 45 6.95 -17.78 1.24
C ASN A 45 6.75 -16.72 2.34
N ASP A 46 6.06 -15.63 2.02
CA ASP A 46 5.77 -14.50 2.92
C ASP A 46 7.05 -13.94 3.61
N LYS A 47 8.23 -14.07 2.98
CA LYS A 47 9.47 -13.46 3.49
C LYS A 47 9.61 -12.03 3.00
N ILE A 48 10.09 -11.17 3.88
CA ILE A 48 10.41 -9.77 3.57
C ILE A 48 11.52 -9.72 2.52
N ILE A 49 11.29 -8.97 1.44
CA ILE A 49 12.29 -8.66 0.42
C ILE A 49 13.29 -7.65 1.01
N GLU A 50 14.59 -7.86 0.78
CA GLU A 50 15.66 -6.99 1.30
C GLU A 50 15.50 -6.63 2.79
N PRO A 51 15.41 -7.61 3.72
CA PRO A 51 14.86 -7.41 5.07
C PRO A 51 15.52 -6.28 5.85
N GLU A 52 16.85 -6.14 5.78
CA GLU A 52 17.57 -5.09 6.48
C GLU A 52 17.32 -3.70 5.90
N ILE A 53 17.13 -3.60 4.58
CA ILE A 53 16.80 -2.34 3.91
C ILE A 53 15.34 -1.97 4.15
N THR A 54 14.43 -2.93 4.06
CA THR A 54 12.99 -2.72 4.30
C THR A 54 12.73 -2.28 5.73
N LYS A 55 13.39 -2.91 6.73
CA LYS A 55 13.35 -2.41 8.12
C LYS A 55 13.86 -0.98 8.25
N LYS A 56 15.00 -0.65 7.62
CA LYS A 56 15.55 0.72 7.62
C LYS A 56 14.60 1.72 6.96
N LEU A 57 13.92 1.32 5.89
CA LEU A 57 12.94 2.14 5.18
C LEU A 57 11.74 2.47 6.07
N PHE A 58 11.12 1.48 6.70
CA PHE A 58 9.99 1.72 7.62
C PHE A 58 10.42 2.50 8.87
N LYS A 59 11.58 2.17 9.46
CA LYS A 59 12.14 2.95 10.56
C LYS A 59 12.35 4.41 10.16
N TYR A 60 12.92 4.66 8.98
CA TYR A 60 13.12 6.01 8.47
C TYR A 60 11.81 6.78 8.33
N MET A 61 10.77 6.16 7.74
CA MET A 61 9.45 6.79 7.61
C MET A 61 8.82 7.12 8.97
N LEU A 62 8.89 6.21 9.94
CA LEU A 62 8.38 6.42 11.30
C LEU A 62 9.14 7.54 12.03
N ASP A 63 10.48 7.50 12.01
CA ASP A 63 11.33 8.50 12.66
C ASP A 63 11.11 9.92 12.07
N ASN A 64 10.72 10.01 10.79
CA ASN A 64 10.46 11.26 10.08
C ASN A 64 8.97 11.61 9.95
N ARG A 65 8.07 10.86 10.62
CA ARG A 65 6.61 11.06 10.57
C ARG A 65 6.03 11.09 9.15
N ILE A 66 6.61 10.33 8.23
CA ILE A 66 6.05 10.13 6.90
C ILE A 66 4.86 9.17 7.03
N PHE A 67 3.69 9.59 6.54
CA PHE A 67 2.53 8.70 6.50
C PHE A 67 2.73 7.63 5.45
N PHE A 68 2.36 6.40 5.77
CA PHE A 68 2.34 5.33 4.78
C PHE A 68 1.13 4.42 4.97
N ALA A 69 0.76 3.73 3.90
CA ALA A 69 -0.24 2.70 3.92
C ALA A 69 0.20 1.52 3.06
N ILE A 70 -0.24 0.32 3.44
CA ILE A 70 -0.02 -0.89 2.67
C ILE A 70 -1.30 -1.16 1.88
N ILE A 71 -1.13 -1.54 0.62
CA ILE A 71 -2.20 -1.88 -0.30
C ILE A 71 -1.96 -3.29 -0.85
N THR A 72 -3.01 -4.07 -1.06
CA THR A 72 -2.93 -5.42 -1.62
C THR A 72 -4.22 -5.81 -2.32
N GLY A 73 -4.11 -6.65 -3.35
CA GLY A 73 -5.25 -7.30 -4.02
C GLY A 73 -5.84 -8.46 -3.23
N ARG A 74 -5.15 -8.97 -2.20
CA ARG A 74 -5.62 -10.08 -1.37
C ARG A 74 -6.97 -9.72 -0.73
N PHE A 75 -7.90 -10.66 -0.64
CA PHE A 75 -9.17 -10.53 0.09
C PHE A 75 -10.10 -9.37 -0.33
N HIS A 76 -9.88 -8.70 -1.47
CA HIS A 76 -10.69 -7.56 -1.92
C HIS A 76 -12.19 -7.87 -1.95
N ASP A 77 -12.59 -8.95 -2.64
CA ASP A 77 -14.00 -9.29 -2.83
C ASP A 77 -14.69 -9.59 -1.49
N THR A 78 -13.98 -10.29 -0.61
CA THR A 78 -14.37 -10.58 0.77
C THR A 78 -14.58 -9.30 1.58
N ALA A 79 -13.74 -8.28 1.38
CA ALA A 79 -13.80 -7.03 2.12
C ALA A 79 -14.97 -6.14 1.66
N CYS A 80 -15.23 -6.05 0.35
CA CYS A 80 -16.34 -5.26 -0.18
C CYS A 80 -17.71 -5.89 0.12
N HIS A 81 -17.78 -7.22 0.18
CA HIS A 81 -18.98 -8.00 0.51
C HIS A 81 -18.94 -8.47 1.97
N ASP A 82 -19.12 -7.53 2.90
CA ASP A 82 -18.98 -7.58 4.37
C ASP A 82 -19.92 -8.55 5.11
N ASN A 83 -19.95 -9.81 4.69
CA ASN A 83 -20.52 -10.90 5.46
C ASN A 83 -19.67 -11.11 6.72
N LYS A 84 -20.32 -11.12 7.89
CA LYS A 84 -19.68 -11.31 9.20
C LYS A 84 -18.68 -12.47 9.20
N ARG A 85 -19.06 -13.65 8.66
CA ARG A 85 -18.19 -14.84 8.61
C ARG A 85 -16.92 -14.60 7.79
N ASN A 86 -17.06 -13.87 6.69
CA ASN A 86 -15.98 -13.54 5.77
C ASN A 86 -14.97 -12.57 6.39
N LEU A 87 -15.46 -11.57 7.13
CA LEU A 87 -14.59 -10.63 7.85
C LEU A 87 -13.79 -11.30 8.97
N TYR A 88 -14.38 -12.26 9.70
CA TYR A 88 -13.65 -13.05 10.70
C TYR A 88 -12.53 -13.88 10.08
N ALA A 89 -12.81 -14.56 8.96
CA ALA A 89 -11.80 -15.34 8.24
C ALA A 89 -10.67 -14.43 7.71
N MET A 90 -11.03 -13.29 7.13
CA MET A 90 -10.07 -12.29 6.65
C MET A 90 -9.19 -11.75 7.78
N GLN A 91 -9.79 -11.39 8.92
CA GLN A 91 -9.07 -10.94 10.11
C GLN A 91 -8.04 -11.99 10.56
N ARG A 92 -8.47 -13.25 10.71
CA ARG A 92 -7.57 -14.34 11.13
C ARG A 92 -6.41 -14.52 10.14
N ASN A 93 -6.68 -14.43 8.83
CA ASN A 93 -5.64 -14.53 7.82
C ASN A 93 -4.63 -13.39 7.94
N ILE A 94 -5.10 -12.14 8.10
CA ILE A 94 -4.23 -10.96 8.30
C ILE A 94 -3.36 -11.13 9.56
N GLU A 95 -3.94 -11.59 10.66
CA GLU A 95 -3.24 -11.83 11.92
C GLU A 95 -2.14 -12.90 11.81
N ILE A 96 -2.35 -13.92 10.98
CA ILE A 96 -1.41 -15.02 10.79
C ILE A 96 -0.31 -14.66 9.77
N THR A 97 -0.66 -13.97 8.68
CA THR A 97 0.27 -13.78 7.55
C THR A 97 0.93 -12.40 7.56
N MET A 98 0.16 -11.31 7.69
CA MET A 98 0.67 -9.95 7.51
C MET A 98 1.19 -9.35 8.82
N MET A 99 0.47 -9.54 9.93
CA MET A 99 0.80 -8.89 11.21
C MET A 99 2.18 -9.28 11.78
N PRO A 100 2.62 -10.56 11.72
CA PRO A 100 3.96 -10.91 12.18
C PRO A 100 5.06 -10.21 11.39
N ILE A 101 4.84 -9.98 10.09
CA ILE A 101 5.76 -9.27 9.21
C ILE A 101 5.81 -7.79 9.58
N LEU A 102 4.66 -7.14 9.75
CA LEU A 102 4.57 -5.74 10.18
C LEU A 102 5.27 -5.50 11.52
N LYS A 103 5.09 -6.43 12.47
CA LYS A 103 5.80 -6.39 13.76
C LYS A 103 7.32 -6.48 13.58
N LYS A 104 7.81 -7.36 12.71
CA LYS A 104 9.26 -7.45 12.37
C LYS A 104 9.80 -6.19 11.71
N LEU A 105 8.95 -5.42 11.02
CA LEU A 105 9.29 -4.13 10.42
C LEU A 105 9.22 -2.97 11.42
N GLY A 106 8.83 -3.22 12.67
CA GLY A 106 8.64 -2.16 13.68
C GLY A 106 7.41 -1.29 13.42
N VAL A 107 6.52 -1.70 12.53
CA VAL A 107 5.25 -1.01 12.28
C VAL A 107 4.28 -1.44 13.36
N GLU A 108 4.20 -0.64 14.43
CA GLU A 108 3.18 -0.83 15.45
C GLU A 108 1.85 -0.28 14.94
N THR A 109 1.01 -1.13 14.36
CA THR A 109 -0.36 -0.71 14.10
C THR A 109 -1.05 -0.54 15.46
N GLY A 110 -1.48 0.67 15.83
CA GLY A 110 -2.30 0.92 17.04
C GLY A 110 -3.67 0.18 17.03
N LEU A 111 -3.82 -0.79 16.13
CA LEU A 111 -4.99 -1.58 15.81
C LEU A 111 -4.94 -2.99 16.42
N TYR A 112 -3.84 -3.41 17.09
CA TYR A 112 -3.73 -4.70 17.82
C TYR A 112 -4.65 -4.86 19.04
N SER A 113 -5.68 -4.02 19.16
CA SER A 113 -6.68 -4.13 20.21
C SER A 113 -7.41 -5.47 20.07
N THR A 114 -7.36 -6.24 21.15
CA THR A 114 -8.13 -7.48 21.40
C THR A 114 -9.66 -7.33 21.28
N ASN A 115 -10.18 -6.12 20.99
CA ASN A 115 -11.60 -5.83 20.76
C ASN A 115 -11.96 -5.73 19.25
N LEU A 116 -11.24 -6.45 18.39
CA LEU A 116 -11.37 -6.40 16.92
C LEU A 116 -12.77 -6.76 16.38
N HIS A 117 -13.57 -7.54 17.12
CA HIS A 117 -14.95 -7.87 16.74
C HIS A 117 -15.88 -6.65 16.61
N LYS A 118 -15.44 -5.47 17.06
CA LYS A 118 -16.20 -4.21 17.01
C LYS A 118 -15.73 -3.24 15.93
N LYS A 119 -14.58 -3.47 15.27
CA LYS A 119 -14.07 -2.53 14.25
C LYS A 119 -14.68 -2.87 12.89
N LYS A 120 -15.51 -1.96 12.37
CA LYS A 120 -16.05 -2.08 11.02
C LYS A 120 -14.98 -1.70 9.99
N PRO A 121 -14.82 -2.47 8.90
CA PRO A 121 -14.01 -2.05 7.77
C PRO A 121 -14.49 -0.72 7.21
N TYR A 122 -13.58 0.17 6.82
CA TYR A 122 -13.91 1.41 6.14
C TYR A 122 -13.93 1.15 4.63
N LYS A 123 -15.12 1.17 4.03
CA LYS A 123 -15.28 0.97 2.60
C LYS A 123 -14.99 2.26 1.84
N VAL A 124 -14.23 2.13 0.76
CA VAL A 124 -13.90 3.21 -0.18
C VAL A 124 -14.79 3.04 -1.40
N TYR A 125 -15.63 4.05 -1.65
CA TYR A 125 -16.52 4.08 -2.79
C TYR A 125 -16.04 5.03 -3.90
N ASN A 126 -16.23 4.63 -5.15
CA ASN A 126 -16.07 5.53 -6.29
C ASN A 126 -17.31 6.43 -6.49
N GLU A 127 -17.25 7.31 -7.48
CA GLU A 127 -18.33 8.26 -7.81
C GLU A 127 -19.65 7.61 -8.22
N LYS A 128 -19.60 6.34 -8.65
CA LYS A 128 -20.78 5.55 -9.02
C LYS A 128 -21.36 4.78 -7.84
N GLY A 129 -20.85 5.01 -6.62
CA GLY A 129 -21.27 4.31 -5.41
C GLY A 129 -20.81 2.85 -5.31
N ARG A 130 -19.88 2.40 -6.17
CA ARG A 130 -19.32 1.05 -6.11
C ARG A 130 -18.17 1.00 -5.11
N CYS A 131 -18.12 -0.06 -4.30
CA CYS A 131 -16.97 -0.35 -3.43
C CYS A 131 -15.78 -0.69 -4.32
N VAL A 132 -14.71 0.09 -4.23
CA VAL A 132 -13.45 -0.13 -4.98
C VAL A 132 -12.32 -0.63 -4.09
N GLY A 133 -12.46 -0.46 -2.78
CA GLY A 133 -11.48 -0.94 -1.82
C GLY A 133 -11.95 -0.80 -0.39
N VAL A 134 -11.19 -1.38 0.52
CA VAL A 134 -11.52 -1.39 1.95
C VAL A 134 -10.26 -1.17 2.78
N LEU A 135 -10.31 -0.21 3.70
CA LEU A 135 -9.31 -0.04 4.75
C LEU A 135 -9.74 -0.87 5.97
N PHE A 136 -8.96 -1.90 6.30
CA PHE A 136 -9.18 -2.73 7.46
C PHE A 136 -7.85 -3.08 8.12
N MET A 137 -7.79 -2.98 9.45
CA MET A 137 -6.56 -3.21 10.23
C MET A 137 -5.32 -2.41 9.73
N GLY A 138 -5.54 -1.23 9.13
CA GLY A 138 -4.46 -0.37 8.64
C GLY A 138 -3.94 -0.75 7.26
N ILE A 139 -4.59 -1.71 6.58
CA ILE A 139 -4.23 -2.20 5.25
C ILE A 139 -5.40 -1.94 4.29
N PHE A 140 -5.09 -1.51 3.08
CA PHE A 140 -6.04 -1.41 1.98
C PHE A 140 -6.14 -2.73 1.22
N PHE A 141 -7.35 -3.25 1.07
CA PHE A 141 -7.68 -4.41 0.26
C PHE A 141 -8.47 -3.95 -0.97
N THR A 142 -7.92 -4.14 -2.17
CA THR A 142 -8.47 -3.55 -3.41
C THR A 142 -7.94 -4.21 -4.67
N GLY A 143 -8.82 -4.45 -5.65
CA GLY A 143 -8.42 -4.79 -7.02
C GLY A 143 -8.07 -3.57 -7.88
N GLU A 144 -8.56 -2.38 -7.53
CA GLU A 144 -8.36 -1.12 -8.26
C GLU A 144 -7.50 -0.16 -7.44
N LYS A 145 -6.18 -0.41 -7.33
CA LYS A 145 -5.30 0.28 -6.36
C LYS A 145 -5.32 1.80 -6.53
N GLY A 146 -5.20 2.28 -7.76
CA GLY A 146 -5.21 3.70 -8.09
C GLY A 146 -6.52 4.39 -7.78
N ALA A 147 -7.64 3.76 -8.16
CA ALA A 147 -8.97 4.26 -7.85
C ALA A 147 -9.21 4.31 -6.33
N THR A 148 -8.76 3.30 -5.58
CA THR A 148 -8.89 3.25 -4.13
C THR A 148 -8.08 4.36 -3.45
N ILE A 149 -6.82 4.57 -3.84
CA ILE A 149 -5.98 5.65 -3.30
C ILE A 149 -6.66 7.02 -3.50
N LYS A 150 -7.06 7.33 -4.73
CA LYS A 150 -7.74 8.59 -5.06
C LYS A 150 -9.02 8.80 -4.26
N ASN A 151 -9.90 7.80 -4.25
CA ASN A 151 -11.20 7.92 -3.60
C ASN A 151 -11.07 7.99 -2.08
N TYR A 152 -10.13 7.26 -1.49
CA TYR A 152 -9.84 7.35 -0.07
C TYR A 152 -9.38 8.76 0.33
N LEU A 153 -8.37 9.30 -0.36
CA LEU A 153 -7.85 10.63 -0.08
C LEU A 153 -8.94 11.69 -0.23
N ARG A 154 -9.78 11.60 -1.27
CA ARG A 154 -10.93 12.48 -1.47
C ARG A 154 -11.93 12.40 -0.32
N GLN A 155 -12.37 11.19 0.06
CA GLN A 155 -13.35 11.00 1.13
C GLN A 155 -12.83 11.45 2.50
N LYS A 156 -11.51 11.38 2.73
CA LYS A 156 -10.85 11.90 3.94
C LYS A 156 -10.48 13.37 3.85
N ASN A 157 -10.81 14.05 2.75
CA ASN A 157 -10.46 15.44 2.48
C ASN A 157 -8.95 15.73 2.58
N ILE A 158 -8.12 14.78 2.13
CA ILE A 158 -6.67 14.87 2.09
C ILE A 158 -6.28 15.41 0.70
N GLN A 159 -6.22 16.74 0.55
CA GLN A 159 -6.05 17.37 -0.77
C GLN A 159 -4.64 17.93 -1.06
N LYS A 160 -3.80 18.14 -0.04
CA LYS A 160 -2.48 18.79 -0.19
C LYS A 160 -1.30 17.82 -0.10
N SER A 161 -1.59 16.52 -0.07
CA SER A 161 -0.54 15.52 0.12
C SER A 161 0.23 15.24 -1.15
N ARG A 162 1.55 15.21 -1.04
CA ARG A 162 2.42 14.60 -2.04
C ARG A 162 2.26 13.09 -1.91
N VAL A 163 1.87 12.41 -2.98
CA VAL A 163 1.58 10.96 -2.92
C VAL A 163 2.60 10.20 -3.75
N ILE A 164 3.24 9.23 -3.11
CA ILE A 164 4.13 8.27 -3.76
C ILE A 164 3.45 6.91 -3.71
N PHE A 165 3.49 6.19 -4.83
CA PHE A 165 3.03 4.80 -4.92
C PHE A 165 4.15 3.93 -5.48
N ILE A 166 4.45 2.83 -4.79
CA ILE A 166 5.40 1.82 -5.24
C ILE A 166 4.72 0.46 -5.36
N ASP A 167 4.92 -0.18 -6.50
CA ASP A 167 4.33 -1.47 -6.90
C ASP A 167 5.32 -2.15 -7.86
N ASP A 168 5.36 -3.48 -7.93
CA ASP A 168 6.15 -4.21 -8.92
C ASP A 168 5.42 -4.34 -10.26
N TYR A 169 4.08 -4.36 -10.22
CA TYR A 169 3.22 -4.60 -11.36
C TYR A 169 2.89 -3.31 -12.10
N GLU A 170 3.59 -3.10 -13.21
CA GLU A 170 3.48 -1.90 -14.05
C GLU A 170 2.05 -1.51 -14.46
N PRO A 171 1.13 -2.43 -14.81
CA PRO A 171 -0.24 -2.06 -15.12
C PRO A 171 -0.97 -1.32 -14.00
N TYR A 172 -0.73 -1.66 -12.73
CA TYR A 172 -1.32 -0.92 -11.60
C TYR A 172 -0.74 0.48 -11.47
N LEU A 173 0.54 0.68 -11.79
CA LEU A 173 1.17 2.01 -11.80
C LEU A 173 0.60 2.88 -12.93
N ILE A 174 0.38 2.31 -14.11
CA ILE A 174 -0.25 2.99 -15.25
C ILE A 174 -1.68 3.39 -14.90
N GLU A 175 -2.48 2.46 -14.37
CA GLU A 175 -3.85 2.73 -13.94
C GLU A 175 -3.89 3.84 -12.88
N THR A 176 -2.97 3.81 -11.92
CA THR A 176 -2.89 4.77 -10.82
C THR A 176 -2.52 6.16 -11.31
N THR A 177 -1.50 6.28 -12.15
CA THR A 177 -1.09 7.58 -12.72
C THR A 177 -2.14 8.18 -13.65
N ALA A 178 -2.91 7.34 -14.36
CA ALA A 178 -4.04 7.79 -15.17
C ALA A 178 -5.23 8.26 -14.32
N SER A 179 -5.55 7.52 -13.25
CA SER A 179 -6.70 7.80 -12.40
C SER A 179 -6.45 8.99 -11.47
N PHE A 180 -5.20 9.16 -11.00
CA PHE A 180 -4.78 10.16 -10.03
C PHE A 180 -3.56 10.97 -10.53
N PRO A 181 -3.80 12.00 -11.38
CA PRO A 181 -2.73 12.87 -11.85
C PRO A 181 -2.00 13.55 -10.69
N GLY A 182 -0.67 13.44 -10.66
CA GLY A 182 0.19 14.00 -9.60
C GLY A 182 0.79 12.96 -8.64
N VAL A 183 0.38 11.68 -8.73
CA VAL A 183 1.06 10.60 -8.01
C VAL A 183 2.45 10.32 -8.61
N GLU A 184 3.45 10.20 -7.74
CA GLU A 184 4.78 9.73 -8.11
C GLU A 184 4.81 8.21 -8.05
N ALA A 185 4.94 7.57 -9.21
CA ALA A 185 4.90 6.13 -9.36
C ALA A 185 6.31 5.53 -9.47
N PHE A 186 6.59 4.54 -8.63
CA PHE A 186 7.84 3.77 -8.65
C PHE A 186 7.54 2.30 -8.95
N ARG A 187 8.26 1.75 -9.93
CA ARG A 187 8.19 0.32 -10.25
C ARG A 187 9.29 -0.44 -9.53
N ARG A 188 8.94 -1.35 -8.63
CA ARG A 188 9.90 -2.29 -8.04
C ARG A 188 10.25 -3.35 -9.10
N ILE A 189 11.48 -3.32 -9.61
CA ILE A 189 11.95 -4.35 -10.54
C ILE A 189 12.38 -5.56 -9.73
N VAL A 190 11.49 -6.53 -9.55
CA VAL A 190 11.86 -7.75 -8.84
C VAL A 190 12.75 -8.58 -9.77
N PRO A 191 13.99 -8.87 -9.35
CA PRO A 191 14.85 -9.78 -10.10
C PRO A 191 14.37 -11.20 -9.85
N TYR A 192 13.17 -11.55 -10.33
CA TYR A 192 12.90 -12.95 -10.58
C TYR A 192 13.77 -13.33 -11.76
N ALA A 193 14.75 -14.19 -11.48
CA ALA A 193 15.42 -14.94 -12.50
C ALA A 193 14.36 -15.44 -13.48
N SER A 194 14.56 -15.13 -14.75
CA SER A 194 14.03 -15.87 -15.87
C SER A 194 14.22 -17.37 -15.62
N THR A 195 13.23 -18.01 -15.03
CA THR A 195 13.07 -19.47 -14.98
C THR A 195 11.59 -19.77 -14.86
N ILE A 196 10.88 -19.63 -16.00
CA ILE A 196 10.34 -20.78 -16.73
C ILE A 196 10.61 -20.54 -18.21
#